data_AF-A0ABD7UCU9-F1
#
_entry.id   AF-A0ABD7UCU9-F1
#
_cell.length_a   1.000
_cell.length_b   1.000
_cell.length_c   1.000
_cell.angle_alpha   90.00
_cell.angle_beta   90.00
_cell.angle_gamma   90.00
#
_symmetry.space_group_name_H-M   'P 1'
#
loop_
_entity.id
_entity.type
_entity.pdbx_description
1 polymer ?
#
loop_
_entity_poly.entity_id
_entity_poly.type
_entity_poly.pdbx_seq_one_letter_code
_entity_poly.pdbx_strand_id
1 'polypeptide(L)'
;MLVDLQSGNDERGVCGLPFTRQSDGETVYIPMNIVGNLYVSNGMSAGNTRNEARVQGLSEVFERHIKNRIIAESISLPEIPAEVMARYPGVVESIAKLEAEGFPIFAYDGSLGGKYPVICVVLFNPANGTCFASFGAHPDFGVALERTVTELLQGRSLKDLDVFTPPTFDDEEVAEHANLETHFIDSSGLISWDMFKQDADYPFVDWSFSGTTEEEFATLMAIFKAEDKEVYIADYEHLGVYACRIIVPGMSDIYPAEDLWLANNSMGAHLRDTILSLPGSEWDKEDYLALIEQMDDEGLDDFTRVRELLGLATGKDNGWYTLRVGELKAMLALAGGDLEQALIWTEWTMEFNASVFSAERANYYRCLQTLLLERRRASAAAVPERLHPYVRRRRGRSRQRGAEREAPFYGLRRSIAICRPSRPISRC
;
A
#
# COMPACT_ATOMS: atom_id res chain seq x y z
N MET A 1 17.88 7.64 -5.94
CA MET A 1 18.14 7.68 -7.40
C MET A 1 16.82 7.41 -8.12
N LEU A 2 16.46 8.16 -9.17
CA LEU A 2 15.12 8.07 -9.81
C LEU A 2 15.01 6.95 -10.86
N VAL A 3 15.80 5.89 -10.73
CA VAL A 3 15.76 4.73 -11.63
C VAL A 3 14.51 3.92 -11.32
N ASP A 4 13.82 3.46 -12.36
CA ASP A 4 12.58 2.71 -12.21
C ASP A 4 12.85 1.29 -11.70
N LEU A 5 12.01 0.81 -10.78
CA LEU A 5 12.12 -0.52 -10.19
C LEU A 5 12.09 -1.63 -11.25
N GLN A 6 11.36 -1.42 -12.35
CA GLN A 6 11.13 -2.43 -13.38
C GLN A 6 12.38 -2.71 -14.22
N SER A 7 13.14 -1.67 -14.57
CA SER A 7 14.41 -1.82 -15.28
C SER A 7 15.57 -2.12 -14.33
N GLY A 8 15.62 -1.42 -13.19
CA GLY A 8 16.76 -1.45 -12.26
C GLY A 8 18.10 -1.18 -12.96
N ASN A 9 18.09 -0.39 -14.05
CA ASN A 9 19.24 -0.24 -14.93
C ASN A 9 19.79 1.19 -14.87
N ASP A 10 20.75 1.39 -13.97
CA ASP A 10 21.39 2.69 -13.75
C ASP A 10 22.16 3.19 -14.98
N GLU A 11 22.80 2.28 -15.74
CA GLU A 11 23.55 2.63 -16.95
C GLU A 11 22.64 3.18 -18.06
N ARG A 12 21.41 2.66 -18.17
CA ARG A 12 20.40 3.16 -19.12
C ARG A 12 19.85 4.52 -18.69
N GLY A 13 19.89 4.83 -17.40
CA GLY A 13 19.42 6.09 -16.83
C GLY A 13 17.92 6.10 -16.51
N VAL A 14 17.40 7.30 -16.25
CA VAL A 14 16.02 7.52 -15.77
C VAL A 14 15.01 7.33 -16.90
N CYS A 15 14.08 6.39 -16.73
CA CYS A 15 12.96 6.19 -17.64
C CYS A 15 11.86 7.24 -17.40
N GLY A 16 11.71 8.20 -18.30
CA GLY A 16 10.63 9.18 -18.29
C GLY A 16 9.43 8.74 -19.15
N LEU A 17 8.23 8.85 -18.60
CA LEU A 17 6.98 8.59 -19.33
C LEU A 17 6.42 9.91 -19.89
N PRO A 18 5.95 9.95 -21.14
CA PRO A 18 5.39 11.16 -21.73
C PRO A 18 3.96 11.41 -21.22
N PHE A 19 3.73 12.59 -20.64
CA PHE A 19 2.42 13.12 -20.32
C PHE A 19 2.19 14.42 -21.09
N THR A 20 0.95 14.70 -21.46
CA THR A 20 0.57 15.98 -22.07
C THR A 20 0.14 16.94 -20.97
N ARG A 21 0.84 18.06 -20.83
CA ARG A 21 0.42 19.16 -19.94
C ARG A 21 -0.79 19.88 -20.54
N GLN A 22 -1.87 20.01 -19.80
CA GLN A 22 -3.14 20.46 -20.37
C GLN A 22 -3.20 21.96 -20.63
N SER A 23 -2.41 22.79 -19.93
CA SER A 23 -2.42 24.24 -20.14
C SER A 23 -1.91 24.69 -21.51
N ASP A 24 -0.97 23.97 -22.12
CA ASP A 24 -0.35 24.34 -23.40
C ASP A 24 -0.18 23.18 -24.40
N GLY A 25 -0.50 21.95 -24.01
CA GLY A 25 -0.41 20.77 -24.88
C GLY A 25 1.01 20.23 -25.02
N GLU A 26 1.98 20.75 -24.28
CA GLU A 26 3.38 20.30 -24.35
C GLU A 26 3.55 18.91 -23.76
N THR A 27 4.45 18.13 -24.35
CA THR A 27 4.84 16.82 -23.80
C THR A 27 5.89 17.01 -22.70
N VAL A 28 5.59 16.48 -21.51
CA VAL A 28 6.47 16.49 -20.34
C VAL A 28 6.81 15.05 -19.96
N TYR A 29 8.10 14.78 -19.73
CA TYR A 29 8.57 13.46 -19.31
C TYR A 29 8.64 13.38 -17.79
N ILE A 30 7.79 12.56 -17.18
CA ILE A 30 7.78 12.34 -15.73
C ILE A 30 8.44 10.98 -15.44
N PRO A 31 9.48 10.91 -14.57
CA PRO A 31 10.14 9.65 -14.22
C PRO A 31 9.16 8.58 -13.73
N MET A 32 9.24 7.37 -14.26
CA MET A 32 8.43 6.23 -13.80
C MET A 32 8.62 5.95 -12.31
N ASN A 33 9.81 6.23 -11.76
CA ASN A 33 10.07 6.15 -10.33
C ASN A 33 9.17 7.11 -9.52
N ILE A 34 9.02 8.37 -9.95
CA ILE A 34 8.14 9.35 -9.28
C ILE A 34 6.68 8.91 -9.45
N VAL A 35 6.30 8.54 -10.67
CA VAL A 35 4.95 8.06 -10.99
C VAL A 35 4.55 6.85 -10.12
N GLY A 36 5.47 5.89 -9.95
CA GLY A 36 5.24 4.66 -9.21
C GLY A 36 5.25 4.82 -7.69
N ASN A 37 6.05 5.74 -7.14
CA ASN A 37 6.09 5.99 -5.70
C ASN A 37 4.94 6.89 -5.25
N LEU A 38 4.71 8.03 -5.90
CA LEU A 38 3.83 9.07 -5.36
C LEU A 38 2.36 8.93 -5.76
N TYR A 39 2.10 8.46 -6.98
CA TYR A 39 0.74 8.49 -7.55
C TYR A 39 0.09 7.11 -7.59
N VAL A 40 0.88 6.02 -7.54
CA VAL A 40 0.40 4.63 -7.54
C VAL A 40 -0.75 4.42 -8.53
N SER A 41 -1.92 3.91 -8.11
CA SER A 41 -3.05 3.71 -9.01
C SER A 41 -3.96 4.94 -9.17
N ASN A 42 -3.73 6.02 -8.44
CA ASN A 42 -4.64 7.18 -8.45
C ASN A 42 -4.64 7.91 -9.80
N GLY A 43 -5.81 8.33 -10.25
CA GLY A 43 -6.02 9.04 -11.51
C GLY A 43 -5.90 8.15 -12.74
N MET A 44 -5.93 6.82 -12.59
CA MET A 44 -5.99 5.88 -13.71
C MET A 44 -7.43 5.59 -14.09
N SER A 45 -7.72 5.51 -15.39
CA SER A 45 -9.06 5.17 -15.85
C SER A 45 -9.06 4.55 -17.24
N ALA A 46 -10.10 3.78 -17.53
CA ALA A 46 -10.42 3.26 -18.86
C ALA A 46 -11.92 3.43 -19.12
N GLY A 47 -12.31 3.55 -20.38
CA GLY A 47 -13.69 3.82 -20.75
C GLY A 47 -13.97 3.58 -22.22
N ASN A 48 -15.25 3.65 -22.58
CA ASN A 48 -15.69 3.43 -23.96
C ASN A 48 -15.21 4.54 -24.90
N THR A 49 -15.06 5.76 -24.37
CA THR A 49 -14.54 6.92 -25.10
C THR A 49 -13.44 7.62 -24.32
N ARG A 50 -12.66 8.42 -25.03
CA ARG A 50 -11.59 9.25 -24.45
C ARG A 50 -12.05 10.14 -23.30
N ASN A 51 -13.13 10.89 -23.53
CA ASN A 51 -13.63 11.84 -22.53
C ASN A 51 -14.29 11.12 -21.35
N GLU A 52 -15.01 10.03 -21.58
CA GLU A 52 -15.58 9.21 -20.49
C GLU A 52 -14.50 8.74 -19.51
N ALA A 53 -13.41 8.14 -20.03
CA ALA A 53 -12.30 7.71 -19.19
C ALA A 53 -11.60 8.90 -18.48
N ARG A 54 -11.41 10.02 -19.19
CA ARG A 54 -10.81 11.22 -18.59
C ARG A 54 -11.67 11.82 -17.48
N VAL A 55 -12.99 11.89 -17.67
CA VAL A 55 -13.94 12.35 -16.64
C VAL A 55 -13.86 11.46 -15.41
N GLN A 56 -13.84 10.14 -15.60
CA GLN A 56 -13.67 9.19 -14.49
C GLN A 56 -12.32 9.37 -13.78
N GLY A 57 -11.22 9.48 -14.53
CA GLY A 57 -9.89 9.71 -13.96
C GLY A 57 -9.77 11.04 -13.19
N LEU A 58 -10.34 12.13 -13.71
CA LEU A 58 -10.37 13.43 -13.03
C LEU A 58 -11.27 13.40 -11.79
N SER A 59 -12.40 12.71 -11.86
CA SER A 59 -13.30 12.51 -10.71
C SER A 59 -12.59 11.74 -9.60
N GLU A 60 -11.86 10.68 -9.94
CA GLU A 60 -11.03 9.94 -8.98
C GLU A 60 -9.97 10.84 -8.31
N VAL A 61 -9.33 11.76 -9.04
CA VAL A 61 -8.44 12.75 -8.43
C VAL A 61 -9.17 13.61 -7.38
N PHE A 62 -10.37 14.10 -7.69
CA PHE A 62 -11.18 14.84 -6.70
C PHE A 62 -11.60 13.97 -5.52
N GLU A 63 -12.03 12.73 -5.77
CA GLU A 63 -12.46 11.80 -4.74
C GLU A 63 -11.37 11.62 -3.67
N ARG A 64 -10.14 11.30 -4.10
CA ARG A 64 -9.02 11.04 -3.17
C ARG A 64 -8.51 12.32 -2.52
N HIS A 65 -8.41 13.41 -3.29
CA HIS A 65 -7.97 14.68 -2.73
C HIS A 65 -8.92 15.19 -1.64
N ILE A 66 -10.23 15.18 -1.92
CA ILE A 66 -11.25 15.69 -1.01
C ILE A 66 -11.51 14.71 0.13
N LYS A 67 -11.42 13.39 -0.09
CA LYS A 67 -11.36 12.39 0.99
C LYS A 67 -10.27 12.73 2.00
N ASN A 68 -9.04 12.94 1.53
CA ASN A 68 -7.91 13.24 2.40
C ASN A 68 -8.12 14.54 3.19
N ARG A 69 -8.67 15.59 2.55
CA ARG A 69 -9.00 16.84 3.23
C ARG A 69 -10.08 16.66 4.30
N ILE A 70 -11.18 15.97 3.98
CA ILE A 70 -12.28 15.72 4.91
C ILE A 70 -11.78 14.98 6.15
N ILE A 71 -10.95 13.95 5.97
CA ILE A 71 -10.40 13.15 7.06
C ILE A 71 -9.40 13.99 7.86
N ALA A 72 -8.36 14.52 7.22
CA ALA A 72 -7.25 15.19 7.90
C ALA A 72 -7.63 16.53 8.57
N GLU A 73 -8.65 17.22 8.06
CA GLU A 73 -9.15 18.48 8.64
C GLU A 73 -10.33 18.25 9.61
N SER A 74 -10.65 16.98 9.95
CA SER A 74 -11.77 16.59 10.83
C SER A 74 -13.10 17.28 10.47
N ILE A 75 -13.42 17.36 9.17
CA ILE A 75 -14.54 18.15 8.67
C ILE A 75 -15.88 17.47 9.00
N SER A 76 -16.79 18.22 9.62
CA SER A 76 -18.19 17.84 9.75
C SER A 76 -18.94 18.12 8.45
N LEU A 77 -19.51 17.07 7.85
CA LEU A 77 -20.22 17.17 6.57
C LEU A 77 -21.73 17.30 6.74
N PRO A 78 -22.42 18.03 5.84
CA PRO A 78 -23.88 18.10 5.86
C PRO A 78 -24.50 16.83 5.30
N GLU A 79 -25.51 16.29 5.99
CA GLU A 79 -26.30 15.16 5.50
C GLU A 79 -27.07 15.53 4.22
N ILE A 80 -27.20 14.56 3.31
CA ILE A 80 -28.03 14.71 2.11
C ILE A 80 -29.51 14.63 2.51
N PRO A 81 -30.32 15.68 2.25
CA PRO A 81 -31.73 15.68 2.64
C PRO A 81 -32.53 14.50 2.04
N ALA A 82 -33.52 14.01 2.78
CA ALA A 82 -34.33 12.85 2.38
C ALA A 82 -35.04 13.07 1.04
N GLU A 83 -35.49 14.28 0.74
CA GLU A 83 -36.09 14.66 -0.53
C GLU A 83 -35.13 14.58 -1.72
N VAL A 84 -33.83 14.79 -1.48
CA VAL A 84 -32.77 14.63 -2.49
C VAL A 84 -32.44 13.16 -2.68
N MET A 85 -32.31 12.41 -1.57
CA MET A 85 -32.11 10.96 -1.59
C MET A 85 -33.24 10.23 -2.33
N ALA A 86 -34.49 10.70 -2.18
CA ALA A 86 -35.66 10.12 -2.86
C ALA A 86 -35.60 10.13 -4.39
N ARG A 87 -34.70 10.93 -5.00
CA ARG A 87 -34.45 10.92 -6.45
C ARG A 87 -33.74 9.65 -6.92
N TYR A 88 -33.09 8.92 -6.01
CA TYR A 88 -32.25 7.75 -6.29
C TYR A 88 -32.77 6.50 -5.55
N PRO A 89 -33.97 5.98 -5.92
CA PRO A 89 -34.65 4.94 -5.15
C PRO A 89 -33.85 3.64 -5.02
N GLY A 90 -33.02 3.30 -6.01
CA GLY A 90 -32.14 2.12 -5.94
C GLY A 90 -31.08 2.23 -4.83
N VAL A 91 -30.50 3.43 -4.66
CA VAL A 91 -29.54 3.69 -3.56
C VAL A 91 -30.25 3.67 -2.22
N VAL A 92 -31.42 4.32 -2.12
CA VAL A 92 -32.24 4.32 -0.90
C VAL A 92 -32.61 2.89 -0.47
N GLU A 93 -32.97 2.03 -1.43
CA GLU A 93 -33.26 0.62 -1.15
C GLU A 93 -32.02 -0.13 -0.62
N SER A 94 -30.85 0.12 -1.21
CA SER A 94 -29.58 -0.47 -0.74
C SER A 94 -29.22 -0.03 0.68
N ILE A 95 -29.35 1.27 0.99
CA ILE A 95 -29.12 1.81 2.33
C ILE A 95 -30.10 1.20 3.34
N ALA A 96 -31.40 1.18 3.01
CA ALA A 96 -32.41 0.61 3.91
C ALA A 96 -32.17 -0.88 4.22
N LYS A 97 -31.61 -1.65 3.27
CA LYS A 97 -31.19 -3.05 3.52
C LYS A 97 -30.04 -3.13 4.52
N LEU A 98 -29.03 -2.26 4.41
CA LEU A 98 -27.92 -2.22 5.37
C LEU A 98 -28.40 -1.85 6.78
N GLU A 99 -29.27 -0.85 6.88
CA GLU A 99 -29.86 -0.44 8.15
C GLU A 99 -30.72 -1.55 8.77
N ALA A 100 -31.50 -2.27 7.97
CA ALA A 100 -32.30 -3.40 8.41
C ALA A 100 -31.45 -4.58 8.94
N GLU A 101 -30.22 -4.73 8.44
CA GLU A 101 -29.22 -5.69 8.93
C GLU A 101 -28.44 -5.16 10.16
N GLY A 102 -28.76 -3.95 10.64
CA GLY A 102 -28.21 -3.37 11.85
C GLY A 102 -26.99 -2.48 11.65
N PHE A 103 -26.72 -2.02 10.42
CA PHE A 103 -25.64 -1.10 10.09
C PHE A 103 -26.19 0.31 9.82
N PRO A 104 -26.11 1.26 10.77
CA PRO A 104 -26.50 2.65 10.52
C PRO A 104 -25.68 3.26 9.40
N ILE A 105 -26.33 4.00 8.50
CA ILE A 105 -25.70 4.65 7.36
C ILE A 105 -25.91 6.16 7.44
N PHE A 106 -24.84 6.91 7.19
CA PHE A 106 -24.88 8.36 7.00
C PHE A 106 -24.47 8.67 5.57
N ALA A 107 -25.28 9.46 4.87
CA ALA A 107 -25.01 9.91 3.51
C ALA A 107 -24.77 11.43 3.53
N TYR A 108 -23.56 11.83 3.16
CA TYR A 108 -23.07 13.20 3.28
C TYR A 108 -22.72 13.80 1.91
N ASP A 109 -23.01 15.09 1.76
CA ASP A 109 -22.47 15.90 0.68
C ASP A 109 -21.02 16.28 0.99
N GLY A 110 -20.09 15.69 0.23
CA GLY A 110 -18.65 15.93 0.34
C GLY A 110 -18.14 17.08 -0.54
N SER A 111 -19.03 17.88 -1.14
CA SER A 111 -18.65 18.92 -2.12
C SER A 111 -17.92 20.13 -1.53
N LEU A 112 -17.87 20.24 -0.20
CA LEU A 112 -17.31 21.37 0.54
C LEU A 112 -17.92 22.71 0.08
N GLY A 113 -19.25 22.78 0.12
CA GLY A 113 -20.02 23.95 -0.29
C GLY A 113 -20.19 24.07 -1.79
N GLY A 114 -20.36 22.94 -2.49
CA GLY A 114 -20.64 22.89 -3.93
C GLY A 114 -19.43 23.11 -4.82
N LYS A 115 -18.20 22.98 -4.30
CA LYS A 115 -16.96 23.20 -5.06
C LYS A 115 -16.50 21.96 -5.82
N TYR A 116 -16.69 20.78 -5.24
CA TYR A 116 -16.17 19.52 -5.77
C TYR A 116 -17.29 18.49 -5.96
N PRO A 117 -17.19 17.60 -6.96
CA PRO A 117 -18.23 16.63 -7.27
C PRO A 117 -18.11 15.35 -6.43
N VAL A 118 -18.15 15.46 -5.10
CA VAL A 118 -17.78 14.39 -4.15
C VAL A 118 -18.92 14.08 -3.19
N ILE A 119 -19.15 12.79 -2.94
CA ILE A 119 -20.07 12.23 -1.94
C ILE A 119 -19.27 11.41 -0.92
N CYS A 120 -19.75 11.41 0.33
CA CYS A 120 -19.26 10.50 1.35
C CYS A 120 -20.43 9.67 1.91
N VAL A 121 -20.23 8.37 2.11
CA VAL A 121 -21.18 7.51 2.81
C VAL A 121 -20.44 6.76 3.90
N VAL A 122 -20.94 6.85 5.13
CA VAL A 122 -20.34 6.21 6.30
C VAL A 122 -21.25 5.12 6.82
N LEU A 123 -20.67 3.95 7.07
CA LEU A 123 -21.32 2.83 7.72
C LEU A 123 -20.80 2.69 9.15
N PHE A 124 -21.70 2.52 10.11
CA PHE A 124 -21.36 2.10 11.47
C PHE A 124 -21.64 0.62 11.69
N ASN A 125 -20.78 -0.03 12.46
CA ASN A 125 -21.01 -1.37 12.97
C ASN A 125 -21.18 -1.33 14.50
N PRO A 126 -22.43 -1.32 15.02
CA PRO A 126 -22.69 -1.25 16.45
C PRO A 126 -22.17 -2.45 17.24
N ALA A 127 -21.88 -3.58 16.60
CA ALA A 127 -21.42 -4.79 17.28
C ALA A 127 -19.99 -4.65 17.83
N ASN A 128 -19.16 -3.81 17.21
CA ASN A 128 -17.77 -3.55 17.61
C ASN A 128 -17.44 -2.05 17.77
N GLY A 129 -18.40 -1.15 17.51
CA GLY A 129 -18.23 0.29 17.67
C GLY A 129 -17.37 0.94 16.58
N THR A 130 -17.26 0.32 15.42
CA THR A 130 -16.39 0.77 14.31
C THR A 130 -17.17 1.56 13.26
N CYS A 131 -16.45 2.35 12.47
CA CYS A 131 -17.01 3.06 11.32
C CYS A 131 -16.18 2.79 10.06
N PHE A 132 -16.82 2.92 8.89
CA PHE A 132 -16.17 2.83 7.59
C PHE A 132 -16.70 3.93 6.68
N ALA A 133 -15.83 4.86 6.31
CA ALA A 133 -16.13 5.95 5.39
C ALA A 133 -15.73 5.60 3.95
N SER A 134 -16.72 5.53 3.06
CA SER A 134 -16.55 5.43 1.62
C SER A 134 -16.71 6.80 0.97
N PHE A 135 -15.97 7.03 -0.12
CA PHE A 135 -16.02 8.26 -0.90
C PHE A 135 -16.18 7.92 -2.38
N GLY A 136 -16.92 8.75 -3.09
CA GLY A 136 -17.12 8.60 -4.53
C GLY A 136 -17.29 9.96 -5.19
N ALA A 137 -16.77 10.08 -6.40
CA ALA A 137 -16.89 11.30 -7.18
C ALA A 137 -17.38 11.03 -8.61
N HIS A 138 -18.20 11.95 -9.11
CA HIS A 138 -18.66 12.02 -10.49
C HIS A 138 -19.38 13.36 -10.73
N PRO A 139 -19.32 13.96 -11.94
CA PRO A 139 -20.03 15.22 -12.23
C PRO A 139 -21.55 15.15 -12.00
N ASP A 140 -22.13 13.97 -12.20
CA ASP A 140 -23.52 13.66 -11.83
C ASP A 140 -23.62 13.21 -10.37
N PHE A 141 -24.44 13.93 -9.59
CA PHE A 141 -24.68 13.67 -8.17
C PHE A 141 -25.13 12.23 -7.89
N GLY A 142 -26.06 11.72 -8.69
CA GLY A 142 -26.62 10.38 -8.51
C GLY A 142 -25.60 9.30 -8.76
N VAL A 143 -24.78 9.48 -9.80
CA VAL A 143 -23.68 8.56 -10.12
C VAL A 143 -22.61 8.59 -9.02
N ALA A 144 -22.25 9.76 -8.50
CA ALA A 144 -21.30 9.87 -7.39
C ALA A 144 -21.82 9.15 -6.13
N LEU A 145 -23.10 9.35 -5.79
CA LEU A 145 -23.77 8.70 -4.67
C LEU A 145 -23.81 7.17 -4.84
N GLU A 146 -24.24 6.68 -6.00
CA GLU A 146 -24.29 5.24 -6.30
C GLU A 146 -22.90 4.61 -6.18
N ARG A 147 -21.88 5.22 -6.81
CA ARG A 147 -20.49 4.75 -6.75
C ARG A 147 -20.00 4.60 -5.31
N THR A 148 -20.27 5.60 -4.48
CA THR A 148 -19.86 5.61 -3.07
C THR A 148 -20.46 4.42 -2.30
N VAL A 149 -21.75 4.13 -2.51
CA VAL A 149 -22.44 2.99 -1.87
C VAL A 149 -21.97 1.66 -2.42
N THR A 150 -21.70 1.56 -3.73
CA THR A 150 -21.19 0.31 -4.32
C THR A 150 -19.77 -0.02 -3.87
N GLU A 151 -18.91 0.98 -3.73
CA GLU A 151 -17.52 0.81 -3.25
C GLU A 151 -17.49 0.34 -1.79
N LEU A 152 -18.41 0.86 -0.96
CA LEU A 152 -18.58 0.45 0.45
C LEU A 152 -18.78 -1.07 0.60
N LEU A 153 -19.36 -1.75 -0.39
CA LEU A 153 -19.63 -3.19 -0.36
C LEU A 153 -18.76 -3.98 -1.35
N GLN A 154 -17.84 -3.32 -2.06
CA GLN A 154 -17.06 -3.96 -3.10
C GLN A 154 -16.13 -5.02 -2.50
N GLY A 155 -16.33 -6.28 -2.91
CA GLY A 155 -15.54 -7.41 -2.42
C GLY A 155 -15.81 -7.81 -0.97
N ARG A 156 -16.84 -7.27 -0.31
CA ARG A 156 -17.18 -7.53 1.09
C ARG A 156 -18.57 -8.15 1.20
N SER A 157 -18.69 -9.22 1.98
CA SER A 157 -19.99 -9.64 2.50
C SER A 157 -20.33 -8.85 3.76
N LEU A 158 -21.58 -8.87 4.19
CA LEU A 158 -22.00 -8.24 5.46
C LEU A 158 -21.24 -8.77 6.68
N LYS A 159 -20.66 -9.97 6.60
CA LYS A 159 -19.85 -10.55 7.68
C LYS A 159 -18.41 -10.04 7.70
N ASP A 160 -17.96 -9.42 6.62
CA ASP A 160 -16.60 -8.91 6.45
C ASP A 160 -16.50 -7.41 6.83
N LEU A 161 -17.50 -6.89 7.54
CA LEU A 161 -17.59 -5.51 8.03
C LEU A 161 -17.10 -5.35 9.48
N ASP A 162 -16.28 -6.28 9.98
CA ASP A 162 -15.75 -6.33 11.34
C ASP A 162 -14.27 -5.91 11.46
N VAL A 163 -13.65 -5.49 10.36
CA VAL A 163 -12.21 -5.18 10.24
C VAL A 163 -11.86 -3.69 10.35
N PHE A 164 -12.82 -2.82 10.61
CA PHE A 164 -12.63 -1.36 10.65
C PHE A 164 -12.29 -0.85 12.06
N THR A 165 -12.05 0.45 12.17
CA THR A 165 -11.62 1.10 13.41
C THR A 165 -12.72 1.96 14.03
N PRO A 166 -12.77 2.10 15.37
CA PRO A 166 -13.62 3.08 16.02
C PRO A 166 -13.22 4.52 15.65
N PRO A 167 -14.16 5.47 15.56
CA PRO A 167 -13.80 6.86 15.45
C PRO A 167 -13.06 7.37 16.70
N THR A 168 -12.23 8.40 16.53
CA THR A 168 -11.36 8.96 17.58
C THR A 168 -11.58 10.47 17.75
N PHE A 169 -11.10 11.02 18.88
CA PHE A 169 -10.99 12.46 19.10
C PHE A 169 -9.54 12.96 18.97
N ASP A 170 -8.62 12.07 18.60
CA ASP A 170 -7.22 12.41 18.35
C ASP A 170 -7.07 12.94 16.92
N ASP A 171 -7.25 14.25 16.76
CA ASP A 171 -7.15 14.91 15.46
C ASP A 171 -5.71 14.85 14.89
N GLU A 172 -4.68 14.73 15.73
CA GLU A 172 -3.30 14.61 15.27
C GLU A 172 -3.09 13.27 14.57
N GLU A 173 -3.48 12.15 15.20
CA GLU A 173 -3.41 10.81 14.58
C GLU A 173 -4.29 10.69 13.31
N VAL A 174 -5.46 11.34 13.29
CA VAL A 174 -6.34 11.35 12.10
C VAL A 174 -5.68 12.08 10.93
N ALA A 175 -4.96 13.18 11.21
CA ALA A 175 -4.29 13.99 10.20
C ALA A 175 -2.94 13.42 9.73
N GLU A 176 -2.37 12.44 10.43
CA GLU A 176 -1.12 11.81 10.03
C GLU A 176 -1.20 11.23 8.62
N HIS A 177 -0.15 11.44 7.82
CA HIS A 177 -0.15 10.98 6.44
C HIS A 177 -0.22 9.44 6.34
N ALA A 178 0.39 8.72 7.29
CA ALA A 178 0.28 7.27 7.40
C ALA A 178 -1.18 6.78 7.59
N ASN A 179 -2.02 7.58 8.26
CA ASN A 179 -3.45 7.30 8.36
C ASN A 179 -4.15 7.46 7.00
N LEU A 180 -3.83 8.51 6.25
CA LEU A 180 -4.37 8.75 4.90
C LEU A 180 -3.93 7.67 3.90
N GLU A 181 -2.68 7.21 3.99
CA GLU A 181 -2.16 6.08 3.22
C GLU A 181 -2.93 4.79 3.54
N THR A 182 -3.17 4.52 4.82
CA THR A 182 -4.00 3.37 5.26
C THR A 182 -5.41 3.47 4.67
N HIS A 183 -5.99 4.67 4.68
CA HIS A 183 -7.27 4.94 4.04
C HIS A 183 -7.28 4.68 2.54
N PHE A 184 -6.16 4.92 1.84
CA PHE A 184 -6.01 4.59 0.43
C PHE A 184 -5.86 3.08 0.19
N ILE A 185 -5.12 2.39 1.05
CA ILE A 185 -4.80 0.96 0.91
C ILE A 185 -6.03 0.08 1.13
N ASP A 186 -6.78 0.30 2.22
CA ASP A 186 -7.89 -0.58 2.59
C ASP A 186 -9.06 0.10 3.33
N SER A 187 -8.98 1.42 3.52
CA SER A 187 -10.00 2.23 4.21
C SER A 187 -10.21 1.87 5.69
N SER A 188 -9.22 1.27 6.34
CA SER A 188 -9.25 0.95 7.78
C SER A 188 -8.66 2.04 8.69
N GLY A 189 -8.26 3.18 8.13
CA GLY A 189 -7.71 4.30 8.89
C GLY A 189 -8.72 4.92 9.87
N LEU A 190 -8.19 5.73 10.78
CA LEU A 190 -8.94 6.50 11.78
C LEU A 190 -9.79 7.58 11.13
N ILE A 191 -10.97 7.82 11.70
CA ILE A 191 -11.91 8.88 11.35
C ILE A 191 -12.23 9.67 12.62
N SER A 192 -12.27 11.01 12.54
CA SER A 192 -12.64 11.85 13.68
C SER A 192 -14.14 11.76 13.99
N TRP A 193 -14.50 11.80 15.28
CA TRP A 193 -15.89 11.97 15.71
C TRP A 193 -16.53 13.25 15.20
N ASP A 194 -15.73 14.29 14.92
CA ASP A 194 -16.22 15.57 14.43
C ASP A 194 -16.93 15.46 13.07
N MET A 195 -16.59 14.45 12.27
CA MET A 195 -17.30 14.15 11.02
C MET A 195 -18.81 13.95 11.23
N PHE A 196 -19.22 13.47 12.40
CA PHE A 196 -20.60 13.09 12.76
C PHE A 196 -21.30 14.13 13.65
N LYS A 197 -20.75 15.35 13.78
CA LYS A 197 -21.41 16.45 14.50
C LYS A 197 -22.78 16.77 13.90
N GLN A 198 -23.66 17.30 14.74
CA GLN A 198 -24.97 17.79 14.32
C GLN A 198 -24.87 19.02 13.41
N ASP A 199 -23.95 19.93 13.72
CA ASP A 199 -23.70 21.14 12.94
C ASP A 199 -22.55 20.88 11.95
N ALA A 200 -22.87 20.94 10.66
CA ALA A 200 -21.90 20.79 9.57
C ALA A 200 -21.08 22.07 9.35
N ASP A 201 -19.82 21.93 8.97
CA ASP A 201 -18.92 23.05 8.69
C ASP A 201 -19.22 23.71 7.33
N TYR A 202 -19.93 22.99 6.45
CA TYR A 202 -20.42 23.47 5.16
C TYR A 202 -21.93 23.23 5.04
N PRO A 203 -22.67 24.12 4.35
CA PRO A 203 -24.06 23.85 4.02
C PRO A 203 -24.15 22.77 2.92
N PHE A 204 -25.21 21.96 2.97
CA PHE A 204 -25.56 21.08 1.86
C PHE A 204 -25.76 21.89 0.57
N VAL A 205 -25.23 21.39 -0.54
CA VAL A 205 -25.50 21.91 -1.89
C VAL A 205 -26.04 20.79 -2.77
N ASP A 206 -27.21 21.01 -3.37
CA ASP A 206 -27.75 20.12 -4.41
C ASP A 206 -27.04 20.39 -5.74
N TRP A 207 -25.75 20.01 -5.80
CA TRP A 207 -24.85 20.33 -6.90
C TRP A 207 -25.10 19.45 -8.13
N SER A 208 -24.69 19.96 -9.29
CA SER A 208 -24.65 19.21 -10.54
C SER A 208 -23.60 19.81 -11.46
N PHE A 209 -22.68 18.98 -11.92
CA PHE A 209 -21.67 19.30 -12.94
C PHE A 209 -21.88 18.46 -14.21
N SER A 210 -23.02 17.78 -14.32
CA SER A 210 -23.27 16.80 -15.38
C SER A 210 -23.59 17.47 -16.72
N GLY A 211 -23.30 16.73 -17.78
CA GLY A 211 -23.48 17.15 -19.16
C GLY A 211 -23.10 16.03 -20.11
N THR A 212 -22.72 16.38 -21.34
CA THR A 212 -21.96 15.45 -22.18
C THR A 212 -20.57 15.22 -21.61
N THR A 213 -19.92 14.10 -21.93
CA THR A 213 -18.57 13.81 -21.40
C THR A 213 -17.52 14.86 -21.81
N GLU A 214 -17.73 15.58 -22.91
CA GLU A 214 -16.91 16.72 -23.31
C GLU A 214 -17.12 17.95 -22.39
N GLU A 215 -18.38 18.28 -22.07
CA GLU A 215 -18.74 19.35 -21.13
C GLU A 215 -18.28 19.01 -19.71
N GLU A 216 -18.44 17.76 -19.29
CA GLU A 216 -17.98 17.27 -17.99
C GLU A 216 -16.46 17.37 -17.86
N PHE A 217 -15.71 16.95 -18.89
CA PHE A 217 -14.25 17.09 -18.91
C PHE A 217 -13.84 18.57 -18.79
N ALA A 218 -14.46 19.46 -19.56
CA ALA A 218 -14.18 20.89 -19.50
C ALA A 218 -14.54 21.50 -18.14
N THR A 219 -15.65 21.07 -17.54
CA THR A 219 -16.11 21.52 -16.21
C THR A 219 -15.13 21.11 -15.12
N LEU A 220 -14.67 19.86 -15.11
CA LEU A 220 -13.69 19.38 -14.15
C LEU A 220 -12.33 20.07 -14.31
N MET A 221 -11.88 20.25 -15.55
CA MET A 221 -10.65 21.01 -15.86
C MET A 221 -10.73 22.47 -15.38
N ALA A 222 -11.92 23.08 -15.43
CA ALA A 222 -12.11 24.45 -14.92
C ALA A 222 -11.92 24.54 -13.40
N ILE A 223 -12.27 23.50 -12.64
CA ILE A 223 -12.02 23.44 -11.19
C ILE A 223 -10.51 23.38 -10.94
N PHE A 224 -9.77 22.49 -11.60
CA PHE A 224 -8.30 22.44 -11.45
C PHE A 224 -7.63 23.77 -11.81
N LYS A 225 -8.10 24.44 -12.86
CA LYS A 225 -7.63 25.77 -13.24
C LYS A 225 -7.92 26.83 -12.16
N ALA A 226 -9.09 26.78 -11.53
CA ALA A 226 -9.45 27.70 -10.45
C ALA A 226 -8.61 27.48 -9.19
N GLU A 227 -8.15 26.24 -8.95
CA GLU A 227 -7.23 25.86 -7.87
C GLU A 227 -5.75 26.13 -8.19
N ASP A 228 -5.45 26.70 -9.37
CA ASP A 228 -4.08 26.89 -9.88
C ASP A 228 -3.27 25.58 -9.92
N LYS A 229 -3.92 24.50 -10.35
CA LYS A 229 -3.32 23.16 -10.44
C LYS A 229 -3.18 22.73 -11.89
N GLU A 230 -1.95 22.43 -12.28
CA GLU A 230 -1.64 21.88 -13.59
C GLU A 230 -2.05 20.40 -13.68
N VAL A 231 -2.54 19.99 -14.84
CA VAL A 231 -2.98 18.62 -15.11
C VAL A 231 -2.11 18.00 -16.21
N TYR A 232 -1.64 16.79 -15.96
CA TYR A 232 -0.81 16.01 -16.87
C TYR A 232 -1.55 14.73 -17.23
N ILE A 233 -1.78 14.48 -18.52
CA ILE A 233 -2.53 13.30 -18.98
C ILE A 233 -1.68 12.48 -19.95
N ALA A 234 -1.47 11.21 -19.63
CA ALA A 234 -0.96 10.21 -20.56
C ALA A 234 -2.13 9.38 -21.09
N ASP A 235 -2.24 9.26 -22.41
CA ASP A 235 -3.29 8.51 -23.09
C ASP A 235 -2.74 7.17 -23.60
N TYR A 236 -3.53 6.09 -23.49
CA TYR A 236 -3.17 4.74 -23.89
C TYR A 236 -4.31 4.08 -24.67
N GLU A 237 -4.03 3.65 -25.91
CA GLU A 237 -5.03 2.99 -26.78
C GLU A 237 -4.57 1.59 -27.26
N HIS A 238 -3.37 1.18 -26.86
CA HIS A 238 -2.65 0.02 -27.42
C HIS A 238 -3.30 -1.35 -27.14
N LEU A 239 -4.30 -1.42 -26.25
CA LEU A 239 -5.05 -2.66 -25.93
C LEU A 239 -6.46 -2.69 -26.55
N GLY A 240 -6.80 -1.74 -27.43
CA GLY A 240 -8.12 -1.69 -28.08
C GLY A 240 -9.24 -1.12 -27.22
N VAL A 241 -8.91 -0.57 -26.06
CA VAL A 241 -9.78 0.22 -25.18
C VAL A 241 -9.01 1.49 -24.82
N TYR A 242 -9.69 2.63 -24.78
CA TYR A 242 -9.05 3.86 -24.34
C TYR A 242 -8.81 3.80 -22.83
N ALA A 243 -7.60 4.13 -22.41
CA ALA A 243 -7.21 4.33 -21.04
C ALA A 243 -6.39 5.61 -20.89
N CYS A 244 -6.37 6.16 -19.69
CA CYS A 244 -5.52 7.30 -19.36
C CYS A 244 -4.97 7.19 -17.94
N ARG A 245 -3.91 7.95 -17.70
CA ARG A 245 -3.38 8.20 -16.37
C ARG A 245 -3.20 9.69 -16.20
N ILE A 246 -3.76 10.22 -15.12
CA ILE A 246 -3.83 11.64 -14.84
C ILE A 246 -3.02 11.94 -13.58
N ILE A 247 -2.17 12.95 -13.66
CA ILE A 247 -1.37 13.45 -12.55
C ILE A 247 -1.67 14.93 -12.36
N VAL A 248 -1.97 15.33 -11.13
CA VAL A 248 -2.24 16.70 -10.70
C VAL A 248 -1.42 16.95 -9.43
N PRO A 249 -0.17 17.42 -9.54
CA PRO A 249 0.71 17.60 -8.38
C PRO A 249 0.10 18.54 -7.33
N GLY A 250 0.11 18.10 -6.07
CA GLY A 250 -0.55 18.72 -4.93
C GLY A 250 -2.04 18.39 -4.79
N MET A 251 -2.60 17.48 -5.62
CA MET A 251 -3.97 16.98 -5.47
C MET A 251 -4.07 15.46 -5.65
N SER A 252 -3.42 14.89 -6.67
CA SER A 252 -3.50 13.46 -6.97
C SER A 252 -2.44 12.61 -6.25
N ASP A 253 -1.52 13.22 -5.52
CA ASP A 253 -0.48 12.54 -4.76
C ASP A 253 -1.12 11.70 -3.65
N ILE A 254 -0.67 10.45 -3.53
CA ILE A 254 -1.06 9.53 -2.45
C ILE A 254 -0.02 9.52 -1.36
N TYR A 255 1.26 9.52 -1.75
CA TYR A 255 2.41 9.57 -0.85
C TYR A 255 3.11 10.93 -0.96
N PRO A 256 3.80 11.37 0.10
CA PRO A 256 4.43 12.67 0.15
C PRO A 256 5.75 12.61 -0.65
N ALA A 257 6.22 13.75 -1.16
CA ALA A 257 7.39 13.77 -2.04
C ALA A 257 8.66 13.27 -1.33
N GLU A 258 8.75 13.45 -0.02
CA GLU A 258 9.80 12.98 0.88
C GLU A 258 10.04 11.47 0.76
N ASP A 259 9.03 10.68 0.37
CA ASP A 259 9.15 9.24 0.15
C ASP A 259 10.10 8.89 -0.99
N LEU A 260 10.38 9.81 -1.92
CA LEU A 260 11.43 9.60 -2.92
C LEU A 260 12.82 9.45 -2.30
N TRP A 261 13.01 9.92 -1.05
CA TRP A 261 14.21 9.75 -0.25
C TRP A 261 14.04 8.68 0.83
N LEU A 262 12.92 8.72 1.56
CA LEU A 262 12.70 7.90 2.76
C LEU A 262 12.15 6.51 2.47
N ALA A 263 11.31 6.36 1.44
CA ALA A 263 10.54 5.14 1.17
C ALA A 263 10.56 4.73 -0.32
N ASN A 264 11.62 5.11 -1.06
CA ASN A 264 11.68 4.90 -2.49
C ASN A 264 11.71 3.40 -2.83
N ASN A 265 10.73 2.93 -3.62
CA ASN A 265 10.61 1.53 -4.00
C ASN A 265 11.80 0.95 -4.78
N SER A 266 12.73 1.78 -5.29
CA SER A 266 13.96 1.33 -5.94
C SER A 266 15.20 1.43 -5.04
N MET A 267 15.07 1.80 -3.75
CA MET A 267 16.20 2.01 -2.85
C MET A 267 17.09 0.77 -2.70
N GLY A 268 16.53 -0.44 -2.72
CA GLY A 268 17.26 -1.69 -2.59
C GLY A 268 17.72 -2.30 -3.92
N ALA A 269 17.58 -1.60 -5.04
CA ALA A 269 17.84 -2.16 -6.36
C ALA A 269 19.30 -2.60 -6.54
N HIS A 270 20.27 -1.87 -5.97
CA HIS A 270 21.70 -2.21 -6.02
C HIS A 270 22.05 -3.44 -5.17
N LEU A 271 21.27 -3.73 -4.12
CA LEU A 271 21.44 -4.92 -3.28
C LEU A 271 20.89 -6.19 -3.92
N ARG A 272 20.15 -6.09 -5.03
CA ARG A 272 19.40 -7.22 -5.61
C ARG A 272 20.30 -8.40 -5.95
N ASP A 273 21.37 -8.18 -6.71
CA ASP A 273 22.24 -9.26 -7.15
C ASP A 273 23.00 -9.87 -5.97
N THR A 274 23.46 -9.03 -5.04
CA THR A 274 24.08 -9.43 -3.77
C THR A 274 23.18 -10.36 -2.98
N ILE A 275 21.96 -9.92 -2.64
CA ILE A 275 21.00 -10.68 -1.82
C ILE A 275 20.56 -11.98 -2.51
N LEU A 276 20.29 -11.93 -3.82
CA LEU A 276 19.89 -13.13 -4.57
C LEU A 276 21.00 -14.17 -4.70
N SER A 277 22.27 -13.78 -4.54
CA SER A 277 23.42 -14.69 -4.58
C SER A 277 23.71 -15.41 -3.26
N LEU A 278 23.15 -14.94 -2.14
CA LEU A 278 23.39 -15.48 -0.81
C LEU A 278 23.06 -16.97 -0.65
N PRO A 279 21.97 -17.53 -1.22
CA PRO A 279 21.68 -18.95 -1.05
C PRO A 279 22.79 -19.84 -1.65
N GLY A 280 23.61 -20.42 -0.78
CA GLY A 280 24.77 -21.23 -1.16
C GLY A 280 25.96 -20.42 -1.65
N SER A 281 26.08 -19.15 -1.25
CA SER A 281 27.33 -18.41 -1.31
C SER A 281 28.37 -19.02 -0.35
N GLU A 282 29.64 -18.80 -0.64
CA GLU A 282 30.78 -19.22 0.18
C GLU A 282 31.70 -18.02 0.41
N TRP A 283 31.13 -16.89 0.83
CA TRP A 283 31.89 -15.68 1.17
C TRP A 283 32.68 -15.84 2.47
N ASP A 284 33.63 -14.94 2.67
CA ASP A 284 34.28 -14.81 3.97
C ASP A 284 33.27 -14.32 5.01
N LYS A 285 33.53 -14.63 6.27
CA LYS A 285 32.57 -14.36 7.36
C LYS A 285 32.31 -12.87 7.53
N GLU A 286 33.38 -12.11 7.41
CA GLU A 286 33.41 -10.66 7.51
C GLU A 286 32.52 -10.02 6.44
N ASP A 287 32.44 -10.58 5.23
CA ASP A 287 31.58 -10.07 4.16
C ASP A 287 30.09 -10.19 4.49
N TYR A 288 29.66 -11.28 5.13
CA TYR A 288 28.28 -11.43 5.57
C TYR A 288 27.91 -10.41 6.65
N LEU A 289 28.83 -10.11 7.56
CA LEU A 289 28.61 -9.13 8.63
C LEU A 289 28.64 -7.71 8.08
N ALA A 290 29.53 -7.41 7.13
CA ALA A 290 29.57 -6.12 6.44
C ALA A 290 28.26 -5.82 5.70
N LEU A 291 27.57 -6.84 5.16
CA LEU A 291 26.26 -6.65 4.54
C LEU A 291 25.17 -6.27 5.57
N ILE A 292 25.29 -6.69 6.83
CA ILE A 292 24.39 -6.23 7.91
C ILE A 292 24.63 -4.73 8.14
N GLU A 293 25.89 -4.34 8.34
CA GLU A 293 26.28 -2.94 8.55
C GLU A 293 25.84 -2.06 7.38
N GLN A 294 26.01 -2.51 6.13
CA GLN A 294 25.55 -1.79 4.95
C GLN A 294 24.02 -1.55 4.97
N MET A 295 23.21 -2.55 5.33
CA MET A 295 21.76 -2.39 5.41
C MET A 295 21.33 -1.43 6.53
N ASP A 296 22.07 -1.42 7.64
CA ASP A 296 21.85 -0.47 8.75
C ASP A 296 22.23 0.96 8.36
N ASP A 297 23.38 1.15 7.71
CA ASP A 297 23.87 2.45 7.22
C ASP A 297 22.96 3.04 6.13
N GLU A 298 22.38 2.18 5.28
CA GLU A 298 21.38 2.57 4.29
C GLU A 298 19.99 2.83 4.90
N GLY A 299 19.79 2.54 6.19
CA GLY A 299 18.56 2.83 6.93
C GLY A 299 17.38 1.94 6.55
N LEU A 300 17.62 0.70 6.10
CA LEU A 300 16.54 -0.22 5.74
C LEU A 300 15.76 -0.67 6.97
N ASP A 301 14.45 -0.40 6.99
CA ASP A 301 13.56 -0.88 8.06
C ASP A 301 13.56 -2.41 8.12
N ASP A 302 13.81 -2.95 9.32
CA ASP A 302 13.81 -4.39 9.62
C ASP A 302 12.50 -5.09 9.23
N PHE A 303 11.37 -4.38 9.28
CA PHE A 303 10.07 -4.91 8.89
C PHE A 303 9.87 -5.00 7.38
N THR A 304 10.71 -4.34 6.58
CA THR A 304 10.62 -4.35 5.12
C THR A 304 10.71 -5.78 4.61
N ARG A 305 9.76 -6.18 3.75
CA ARG A 305 9.84 -7.49 3.10
C ARG A 305 10.86 -7.44 1.98
N VAL A 306 11.83 -8.35 2.00
CA VAL A 306 12.89 -8.42 0.99
C VAL A 306 12.31 -8.60 -0.42
N ARG A 307 11.20 -9.34 -0.54
CA ARG A 307 10.53 -9.51 -1.84
C ARG A 307 9.94 -8.20 -2.40
N GLU A 308 9.50 -7.28 -1.52
CA GLU A 308 8.94 -5.99 -1.91
C GLU A 308 10.09 -5.04 -2.27
N LEU A 309 11.10 -4.94 -1.40
CA LEU A 309 12.33 -4.16 -1.61
C LEU A 309 13.02 -4.46 -2.97
N LEU A 310 13.04 -5.73 -3.37
CA LEU A 310 13.75 -6.17 -4.58
C LEU A 310 12.85 -6.33 -5.81
N GLY A 311 11.52 -6.19 -5.68
CA GLY A 311 10.56 -6.38 -6.78
C GLY A 311 10.42 -7.85 -7.23
N LEU A 312 10.29 -8.79 -6.28
CA LEU A 312 10.26 -10.23 -6.53
C LEU A 312 8.86 -10.82 -6.37
N ALA A 313 8.39 -11.53 -7.40
CA ALA A 313 7.19 -12.36 -7.34
C ALA A 313 7.55 -13.77 -6.86
N THR A 314 7.67 -13.95 -5.55
CA THR A 314 8.24 -15.17 -4.96
C THR A 314 7.34 -16.40 -5.04
N GLY A 315 6.01 -16.23 -5.12
CA GLY A 315 5.05 -17.28 -4.76
C GLY A 315 4.99 -17.50 -3.24
N LYS A 316 4.03 -18.29 -2.76
CA LYS A 316 3.74 -18.47 -1.31
C LYS A 316 4.48 -19.64 -0.65
N ASP A 317 5.13 -20.51 -1.43
CA ASP A 317 5.62 -21.83 -1.00
C ASP A 317 7.11 -21.86 -0.62
N ASN A 318 7.71 -20.72 -0.30
CA ASN A 318 9.13 -20.62 -0.01
C ASN A 318 9.45 -19.49 0.98
N GLY A 319 10.68 -19.50 1.51
CA GLY A 319 11.11 -18.56 2.55
C GLY A 319 11.16 -17.10 2.12
N TRP A 320 11.36 -16.82 0.83
CA TRP A 320 11.39 -15.46 0.31
C TRP A 320 10.04 -14.75 0.46
N TYR A 321 8.94 -15.50 0.50
CA TYR A 321 7.60 -14.95 0.65
C TYR A 321 7.42 -14.16 1.96
N THR A 322 8.02 -14.67 3.04
CA THR A 322 7.93 -14.09 4.39
C THR A 322 9.20 -13.38 4.83
N LEU A 323 10.28 -13.45 4.03
CA LEU A 323 11.58 -12.90 4.40
C LEU A 323 11.52 -11.38 4.57
N ARG A 324 11.81 -10.92 5.79
CA ARG A 324 12.02 -9.50 6.12
C ARG A 324 13.50 -9.19 6.32
N VAL A 325 13.87 -7.91 6.30
CA VAL A 325 15.26 -7.45 6.51
C VAL A 325 15.81 -7.96 7.85
N GLY A 326 15.04 -7.88 8.94
CA GLY A 326 15.48 -8.42 10.24
C GLY A 326 15.72 -9.94 10.23
N GLU A 327 14.91 -10.71 9.47
CA GLU A 327 15.13 -12.14 9.29
C GLU A 327 16.38 -12.42 8.44
N LEU A 328 16.65 -11.58 7.42
CA LEU A 328 17.88 -11.67 6.62
C LEU A 328 19.12 -11.39 7.47
N LYS A 329 19.08 -10.41 8.37
CA LYS A 329 20.15 -10.14 9.36
C LYS A 329 20.43 -11.36 10.23
N ALA A 330 19.41 -12.12 10.64
CA ALA A 330 19.61 -13.38 11.37
C ALA A 330 20.40 -14.40 10.54
N MET A 331 20.07 -14.56 9.26
CA MET A 331 20.76 -15.49 8.36
C MET A 331 22.22 -15.05 8.09
N LEU A 332 22.45 -13.76 7.88
CA LEU A 332 23.78 -13.19 7.68
C LEU A 332 24.66 -13.35 8.94
N ALA A 333 24.12 -13.08 10.12
CA ALA A 333 24.84 -13.26 11.38
C ALA A 333 25.22 -14.73 11.62
N LEU A 334 24.33 -15.67 11.26
CA LEU A 334 24.65 -17.10 11.28
C LEU A 334 25.78 -17.46 10.31
N ALA A 335 25.77 -16.89 9.10
CA ALA A 335 26.78 -17.11 8.07
C ALA A 335 28.15 -16.52 8.46
N GLY A 336 28.16 -15.29 8.99
CA GLY A 336 29.35 -14.61 9.54
C GLY A 336 29.83 -15.19 10.87
N GLY A 337 29.03 -16.04 11.51
CA GLY A 337 29.39 -16.72 12.75
C GLY A 337 29.25 -15.87 14.01
N ASP A 338 28.61 -14.70 13.93
CA ASP A 338 28.19 -13.91 15.08
C ASP A 338 26.91 -14.49 15.67
N LEU A 339 27.09 -15.38 16.66
CA LEU A 339 25.98 -16.09 17.30
C LEU A 339 25.16 -15.21 18.24
N GLU A 340 25.70 -14.06 18.68
CA GLU A 340 24.96 -13.13 19.54
C GLU A 340 23.96 -12.33 18.71
N GLN A 341 24.41 -11.73 17.61
CA GLN A 341 23.53 -11.07 16.65
C GLN A 341 22.52 -12.05 16.04
N ALA A 342 22.95 -13.27 15.69
CA ALA A 342 22.04 -14.29 15.18
C ALA A 342 20.90 -14.59 16.14
N LEU A 343 21.16 -14.60 17.46
CA LEU A 343 20.12 -14.83 18.46
C LEU A 343 19.13 -13.67 18.51
N ILE A 344 19.61 -12.42 18.57
CA ILE A 344 18.77 -11.21 18.62
C ILE A 344 17.80 -11.21 17.44
N TRP A 345 18.31 -11.37 16.22
CA TRP A 345 17.48 -11.33 15.02
C TRP A 345 16.61 -12.59 14.85
N THR A 346 17.02 -13.74 15.40
CA THR A 346 16.16 -14.94 15.47
C THR A 346 14.98 -14.75 16.43
N GLU A 347 15.20 -14.07 17.56
CA GLU A 347 14.14 -13.71 18.51
C GLU A 347 13.14 -12.75 17.86
N TRP A 348 13.65 -11.67 17.24
CA TRP A 348 12.84 -10.73 16.44
C TRP A 348 12.03 -11.46 15.35
N THR A 349 12.68 -12.39 14.62
CA THR A 349 12.01 -13.16 13.56
C THR A 349 10.83 -13.97 14.11
N MET A 350 11.00 -14.62 15.25
CA MET A 350 9.94 -15.38 15.90
C MET A 350 8.83 -14.49 16.44
N GLU A 351 9.16 -13.31 16.96
CA GLU A 351 8.18 -12.35 17.48
C GLU A 351 7.29 -11.80 16.37
N PHE A 352 7.87 -11.39 15.24
CA PHE A 352 7.16 -10.64 14.21
C PHE A 352 6.75 -11.45 12.96
N ASN A 353 7.25 -12.68 12.77
CA ASN A 353 6.92 -13.50 11.59
C ASN A 353 6.34 -14.88 11.89
N ALA A 354 6.36 -15.36 13.14
CA ALA A 354 5.92 -16.73 13.42
C ALA A 354 4.44 -16.99 13.06
N SER A 355 3.59 -15.97 13.10
CA SER A 355 2.16 -16.04 12.73
C SER A 355 1.93 -16.29 11.23
N VAL A 356 2.86 -15.87 10.38
CA VAL A 356 2.74 -15.99 8.91
C VAL A 356 3.59 -17.13 8.33
N PHE A 357 4.41 -17.78 9.15
CA PHE A 357 5.21 -18.92 8.73
C PHE A 357 4.37 -20.20 8.55
N SER A 358 4.81 -21.05 7.62
CA SER A 358 4.35 -22.43 7.59
C SER A 358 4.72 -23.14 8.89
N ALA A 359 3.95 -24.16 9.27
CA ALA A 359 4.22 -24.95 10.47
C ALA A 359 5.66 -25.53 10.50
N GLU A 360 6.19 -25.88 9.33
CA GLU A 360 7.57 -26.35 9.19
C GLU A 360 8.60 -25.24 9.45
N ARG A 361 8.42 -24.05 8.85
CA ARG A 361 9.35 -22.92 9.03
C ARG A 361 9.31 -22.37 10.46
N ALA A 362 8.13 -22.25 11.06
CA ALA A 362 7.98 -21.87 12.46
C ALA A 362 8.66 -22.89 13.40
N ASN A 363 8.57 -24.19 13.08
CA ASN A 363 9.26 -25.22 13.85
C ASN A 363 10.79 -25.17 13.69
N TYR A 364 11.29 -24.84 12.50
CA TYR A 364 12.72 -24.59 12.27
C TYR A 364 13.23 -23.45 13.16
N TYR A 365 12.58 -22.29 13.15
CA TYR A 365 13.03 -21.14 13.95
C TYR A 365 12.95 -21.38 15.45
N ARG A 366 11.92 -22.07 15.96
CA ARG A 366 11.88 -22.53 17.37
C ARG A 366 13.07 -23.41 17.73
N CYS A 367 13.48 -24.29 16.81
CA CYS A 367 14.66 -25.14 16.99
C CYS A 367 15.94 -24.31 17.02
N LEU A 368 16.12 -23.43 16.02
CA LEU A 368 17.28 -22.54 15.90
C LEU A 368 17.45 -21.65 17.14
N GLN A 369 16.39 -20.96 17.57
CA GLN A 369 16.38 -20.12 18.76
C GLN A 369 16.84 -20.90 20.01
N THR A 370 16.31 -22.11 20.20
CA THR A 370 16.71 -22.98 21.33
C THR A 370 18.19 -23.32 21.28
N LEU A 371 18.73 -23.63 20.09
CA LEU A 371 20.16 -23.96 19.92
C LEU A 371 21.08 -22.76 20.20
N LEU A 372 20.68 -21.56 19.77
CA LEU A 372 21.42 -20.34 20.02
C LEU A 372 21.43 -19.99 21.52
N LEU A 373 20.29 -20.13 22.20
CA LEU A 373 20.19 -19.97 23.66
C LEU A 373 21.05 -21.00 24.42
N GLU A 374 21.06 -22.26 23.99
CA GLU A 374 21.92 -23.30 24.56
C GLU A 374 23.41 -22.94 24.41
N ARG A 375 23.84 -22.48 23.22
CA ARG A 375 25.24 -22.09 22.97
C ARG A 375 25.66 -20.89 23.81
N ARG A 376 24.79 -19.87 23.93
CA ARG A 376 25.05 -18.71 24.80
C ARG A 376 25.26 -19.14 26.25
N ARG A 377 24.43 -20.06 26.76
CA ARG A 377 24.59 -20.64 28.11
C ARG A 377 25.88 -21.45 28.26
N ALA A 378 26.23 -22.27 27.26
CA ALA A 378 27.45 -23.08 27.29
C ALA A 378 28.72 -22.22 27.33
N SER A 379 28.77 -21.15 26.52
CA SER A 379 29.87 -20.17 26.52
C SER A 379 29.99 -19.44 27.86
N ALA A 380 28.87 -19.16 28.54
CA ALA A 380 28.86 -18.48 29.84
C ALA A 380 29.24 -19.40 31.02
N ALA A 381 29.03 -20.73 30.91
CA ALA A 381 29.11 -21.65 32.05
C ALA A 381 30.37 -22.54 32.10
N ALA A 382 31.18 -22.63 31.04
CA ALA A 382 32.28 -23.61 30.93
C ALA A 382 31.85 -25.06 31.24
N VAL A 383 30.58 -25.40 30.98
CA VAL A 383 30.00 -26.74 31.21
C VAL A 383 29.94 -27.48 29.87
N PRO A 384 30.35 -28.77 29.79
CA PRO A 384 30.28 -29.54 28.55
C PRO A 384 28.85 -29.64 28.01
N GLU A 385 28.69 -29.63 26.68
CA GLU A 385 27.42 -29.81 25.95
C GLU A 385 26.63 -31.02 26.46
N ARG A 386 25.70 -30.81 27.38
CA ARG A 386 24.69 -31.81 27.78
C ARG A 386 23.39 -31.47 27.08
N LEU A 387 23.20 -32.07 25.91
CA LEU A 387 21.95 -31.99 25.16
C LEU A 387 20.78 -32.54 25.97
N HIS A 388 19.78 -31.70 26.25
CA HIS A 388 18.55 -32.13 26.91
C HIS A 388 17.86 -33.21 26.03
N PRO A 389 17.41 -34.35 26.59
CA PRO A 389 16.81 -35.46 25.81
C PRO A 389 15.64 -35.03 24.91
N TYR A 390 14.91 -34.00 25.32
CA TYR A 390 13.79 -33.41 24.58
C TYR A 390 14.23 -32.70 23.30
N VAL A 391 15.36 -31.98 23.36
CA VAL A 391 15.95 -31.28 22.21
C VAL A 391 16.50 -32.31 21.21
N ARG A 392 17.09 -33.41 21.68
CA ARG A 392 17.50 -34.56 20.84
C ARG A 392 16.35 -35.24 20.09
N ARG A 393 15.16 -35.34 20.69
CA ARG A 393 13.97 -35.95 20.04
C ARG A 393 13.28 -35.05 19.02
N ARG A 394 13.36 -33.72 19.16
CA ARG A 394 12.86 -32.75 18.15
C ARG A 394 13.81 -32.58 16.95
N ARG A 395 15.08 -32.96 17.09
CA ARG A 395 16.12 -32.94 16.05
C ARG A 395 15.90 -34.06 15.02
N GLY A 396 15.18 -33.77 13.94
CA GLY A 396 15.20 -34.62 12.73
C GLY A 396 16.51 -34.46 11.95
N ARG A 397 17.01 -35.52 11.30
CA ARG A 397 18.32 -35.55 10.60
C ARG A 397 18.51 -34.50 9.50
N SER A 398 17.45 -34.03 8.83
CA SER A 398 17.52 -32.97 7.81
C SER A 398 17.70 -31.57 8.39
N ARG A 399 17.53 -31.39 9.71
CA ARG A 399 17.41 -30.10 10.39
C ARG A 399 18.69 -29.67 11.14
N GLN A 400 19.72 -30.52 11.15
CA GLN A 400 21.02 -30.26 11.76
C GLN A 400 21.87 -29.26 10.95
N ARG A 401 21.80 -29.33 9.61
CA ARG A 401 22.67 -28.56 8.70
C ARG A 401 22.51 -27.03 8.81
N GLY A 402 21.31 -26.54 9.12
CA GLY A 402 21.06 -25.10 9.27
C GLY A 402 21.66 -24.50 10.55
N ALA A 403 21.80 -25.30 11.62
CA ALA A 403 22.46 -24.87 12.87
C ALA A 403 23.97 -25.17 12.88
N GLU A 404 24.41 -26.09 12.02
CA GLU A 404 25.80 -26.48 11.81
C GLU A 404 26.46 -25.66 10.69
N ARG A 405 26.27 -24.32 10.61
CA ARG A 405 26.96 -23.41 9.66
C ARG A 405 26.89 -23.74 8.15
N GLU A 406 26.40 -24.91 7.75
CA GLU A 406 26.47 -25.42 6.38
C GLU A 406 25.36 -24.88 5.47
N ALA A 407 24.29 -24.29 6.03
CA ALA A 407 23.20 -23.69 5.26
C ALA A 407 22.43 -22.61 6.05
N PRO A 408 23.01 -21.40 6.23
CA PRO A 408 22.39 -20.33 7.02
C PRO A 408 21.11 -19.74 6.36
N PHE A 409 21.01 -19.80 5.04
CA PHE A 409 19.87 -19.24 4.26
C PHE A 409 18.70 -20.23 4.11
N TYR A 410 18.10 -20.65 5.23
CA TYR A 410 17.09 -21.71 5.24
C TYR A 410 15.80 -21.36 4.47
N GLY A 411 15.43 -22.23 3.53
CA GLY A 411 14.21 -22.09 2.72
C GLY A 411 14.30 -21.05 1.61
N LEU A 412 15.48 -20.48 1.37
CA LEU A 412 15.75 -19.58 0.25
C LEU A 412 16.30 -20.38 -0.95
N ARG A 413 15.63 -20.29 -2.10
CA ARG A 413 16.09 -20.92 -3.36
C ARG A 413 16.95 -19.93 -4.17
N ARG A 414 17.92 -20.44 -4.93
CA ARG A 414 18.83 -19.66 -5.82
C ARG A 414 18.14 -18.99 -7.01
N SER A 415 16.99 -19.49 -7.46
CA SER A 415 16.28 -19.00 -8.65
C SER A 415 14.88 -18.50 -8.28
N ILE A 416 14.64 -17.20 -8.48
CA ILE A 416 13.32 -16.56 -8.30
C ILE A 416 13.04 -15.73 -9.56
N ALA A 417 11.79 -15.71 -9.98
CA ALA A 417 11.36 -14.84 -11.07
C ALA A 417 11.41 -13.37 -10.62
N ILE A 418 12.18 -12.56 -11.35
CA ILE A 418 12.18 -11.10 -11.21
C ILE A 418 11.04 -10.57 -12.08
N CYS A 419 10.23 -9.65 -11.54
CA CYS A 419 9.23 -8.94 -12.34
C CYS A 419 9.92 -7.98 -13.32
N ARG A 420 10.34 -8.49 -14.48
CA ARG A 420 10.79 -7.66 -15.60
C ARG A 420 9.64 -7.50 -16.59
N PRO A 421 9.41 -6.31 -17.15
CA PRO A 421 8.54 -6.19 -18.31
C PRO A 421 9.08 -7.10 -19.42
N SER A 422 8.17 -7.85 -20.04
CA SER A 422 8.46 -8.60 -21.26
C SER A 422 9.12 -7.64 -22.26
N ARG A 423 10.15 -8.13 -22.97
CA ARG A 423 10.95 -7.37 -23.94
C ARG A 423 10.07 -6.40 -24.75
N PRO A 424 10.56 -5.19 -25.09
CA PRO A 424 9.86 -4.36 -26.04
C PRO A 424 9.59 -5.19 -27.29
N ILE A 425 8.33 -5.24 -27.73
CA ILE A 425 8.01 -5.69 -29.07
C ILE A 425 8.67 -4.67 -29.99
N SER A 426 9.91 -4.96 -30.37
CA SER A 426 10.57 -4.29 -31.46
C SER A 426 9.76 -4.59 -32.73
N ARG A 427 9.39 -3.52 -33.46
CA ARG A 427 8.69 -3.48 -34.77
C ARG A 427 7.14 -3.44 -34.64
N CYS A 428 6.40 -2.51 -35.24
CA CYS A 428 6.66 -1.52 -36.30
C CYS A 428 6.00 -0.18 -35.96
#